data_AF-A0A2V9Y2J9-F1
#
_entry.id   AF-A0A2V9Y2J9-F1
#
_cell.length_a   1.000
_cell.length_b   1.000
_cell.length_c   1.000
_cell.angle_alpha   90.00
_cell.angle_beta   90.00
_cell.angle_gamma   90.00
#
_symmetry.space_group_name_H-M   'P 1'
#
loop_
_entity.id
_entity.type
_entity.pdbx_description
1 polymer ?
#
loop_
_entity_poly.entity_id
_entity_poly.type
_entity_poly.pdbx_seq_one_letter_code
_entity_poly.pdbx_strand_id
1 'polypeptide(L)' 'MFEGLFQPMHLLVIFLIALLIFGPKKLPELGKGLGEGIRALKNSMRDHSAEEAKSESTEVKSTDVKS' A
#
# COMPACT_ATOMS: atom_id res chain seq x y z
N MET A 1 19.96 -24.51 -7.38
CA MET A 1 19.07 -25.47 -6.67
C MET A 1 17.72 -24.87 -6.25
N PHE A 2 17.59 -23.55 -6.05
CA PHE A 2 16.31 -22.90 -5.67
C PHE A 2 15.53 -22.25 -6.82
N GLU A 3 16.10 -22.11 -8.01
CA GLU A 3 15.45 -21.44 -9.15
C GLU A 3 14.23 -22.20 -9.70
N GLY A 4 14.11 -23.51 -9.44
CA GLY A 4 12.91 -24.28 -9.80
C GLY A 4 11.68 -23.95 -8.94
N LEU A 5 11.88 -23.47 -7.71
CA LEU A 5 10.80 -23.23 -6.76
C LEU A 5 9.98 -21.97 -7.11
N PHE A 6 10.64 -20.98 -7.70
CA PHE A 6 10.02 -19.73 -8.18
C PHE A 6 9.41 -19.86 -9.58
N GLN A 7 9.39 -21.06 -10.16
CA GLN A 7 8.66 -21.25 -11.41
C GLN A 7 7.17 -20.95 -11.17
N PRO A 8 6.55 -20.09 -12.00
CA PRO A 8 5.15 -19.71 -11.85
C PRO A 8 4.21 -20.92 -11.77
N MET A 9 4.58 -22.02 -12.43
CA MET A 9 3.85 -23.28 -12.40
C MET A 9 3.79 -23.91 -11.00
N HIS A 10 4.89 -23.95 -10.26
CA HIS A 10 4.91 -24.51 -8.89
C HIS A 10 4.08 -23.66 -7.94
N LEU A 11 4.20 -22.33 -8.04
CA LEU A 11 3.42 -21.41 -7.22
C LEU A 11 1.92 -21.55 -7.49
N LEU A 12 1.51 -21.76 -8.75
CA LEU A 12 0.13 -21.98 -9.13
C LEU A 12 -0.43 -23.31 -8.58
N VAL A 13 0.36 -24.39 -8.55
CA VAL A 13 -0.04 -25.67 -7.93
C VAL A 13 -0.23 -25.51 -6.42
N ILE A 14 0.72 -24.87 -5.72
CA ILE A 14 0.63 -24.62 -4.28
C ILE A 14 -0.59 -23.75 -3.97
N PHE A 15 -0.80 -22.71 -4.77
CA PHE A 15 -1.97 -21.84 -4.66
C PHE A 15 -3.27 -22.64 -4.83
N LEU A 16 -3.35 -23.51 -5.83
CA LEU A 16 -4.54 -24.34 -6.08
C LEU A 16 -4.85 -25.27 -4.89
N ILE A 17 -3.82 -25.88 -4.29
CA ILE A 17 -3.97 -26.70 -3.08
C ILE A 17 -4.41 -25.84 -1.88
N ALA A 18 -3.81 -24.67 -1.71
CA ALA A 18 -4.22 -23.72 -0.67
C ALA A 18 -5.69 -23.28 -0.87
N LEU A 19 -6.14 -23.03 -2.11
CA LEU A 19 -7.53 -22.74 -2.43
C LEU A 19 -8.48 -23.90 -2.13
N LEU A 20 -8.03 -25.14 -2.26
CA LEU A 20 -8.85 -26.30 -1.87
C LEU A 20 -9.05 -26.38 -0.35
N ILE A 21 -8.03 -26.04 0.43
CA ILE A 21 -8.07 -26.09 1.90
C ILE A 21 -8.79 -24.87 2.48
N PHE A 22 -8.40 -23.67 2.05
CA PHE A 22 -8.95 -22.40 2.54
C PHE A 22 -10.24 -21.99 1.80
N GLY A 23 -10.48 -22.51 0.60
CA GLY A 23 -11.59 -22.12 -0.26
C GLY A 23 -11.28 -20.86 -1.09
N PRO A 24 -11.68 -20.81 -2.38
CA PRO A 24 -11.45 -19.65 -3.24
C PRO A 24 -12.19 -18.39 -2.77
N LYS A 25 -13.20 -18.52 -1.90
CA LYS A 25 -13.94 -17.40 -1.32
C LYS A 25 -13.18 -16.69 -0.20
N LYS A 26 -12.22 -17.35 0.47
CA LYS A 26 -11.49 -16.77 1.60
C LYS A 26 -10.36 -15.84 1.17
N LEU A 27 -9.75 -16.07 0.01
CA LEU A 27 -8.74 -15.15 -0.54
C LEU A 27 -9.25 -13.72 -0.82
N PRO A 28 -10.38 -13.51 -1.51
CA PRO A 28 -10.89 -12.15 -1.73
C PRO A 28 -11.41 -11.52 -0.44
N GLU A 29 -11.90 -12.32 0.52
CA GLU A 29 -12.33 -11.83 1.84
C GLU A 29 -11.14 -11.29 2.64
N LEU A 30 -10.04 -12.05 2.71
CA LEU A 30 -8.78 -11.63 3.35
C LEU A 30 -8.13 -10.46 2.59
N GLY A 31 -8.14 -10.49 1.26
CA GLY A 31 -7.59 -9.42 0.42
C GLY A 31 -8.34 -8.09 0.56
N LYS A 32 -9.67 -8.12 0.74
CA LYS A 32 -10.45 -6.91 1.02
C LYS A 32 -10.08 -6.30 2.38
N GLY A 33 -10.03 -7.11 3.44
CA GLY A 33 -9.64 -6.63 4.77
C GLY A 33 -8.21 -6.10 4.82
N LEU A 34 -7.26 -6.81 4.23
CA LEU A 34 -5.86 -6.37 4.13
C LEU A 34 -5.74 -5.11 3.26
N GLY A 35 -6.47 -5.06 2.14
CA GLY A 35 -6.48 -3.91 1.23
C GLY A 35 -7.03 -2.65 1.88
N GLU A 36 -8.10 -2.76 2.66
CA GLU A 36 -8.64 -1.66 3.47
C GLU A 36 -7.63 -1.20 4.53
N GLY A 37 -6.98 -2.12 5.23
CA GLY A 37 -5.93 -1.82 6.21
C GLY A 37 -4.72 -1.12 5.60
N ILE A 38 -4.20 -1.61 4.47
CA ILE A 38 -3.09 -0.97 3.74
C ILE A 38 -3.52 0.40 3.20
N ARG A 39 -4.77 0.54 2.75
CA ARG A 39 -5.29 1.83 2.25
C ARG A 39 -5.44 2.85 3.38
N ALA A 40 -5.91 2.44 4.55
CA ALA A 40 -5.96 3.27 5.75
C ALA A 40 -4.54 3.68 6.18
N LEU A 41 -3.61 2.73 6.27
CA LEU A 41 -2.20 2.99 6.59
C LEU A 41 -1.57 3.98 5.60
N LYS A 42 -1.77 3.77 4.30
CA LYS A 42 -1.28 4.67 3.24
C LYS A 42 -1.87 6.07 3.37
N ASN A 43 -3.15 6.20 3.67
CA ASN A 43 -3.79 7.50 3.83
C ASN A 43 -3.22 8.24 5.05
N SER A 44 -3.10 7.57 6.19
CA SER A 44 -2.50 8.16 7.40
C SER A 44 -1.03 8.55 7.19
N MET A 45 -0.25 7.72 6.49
CA MET A 45 1.12 8.07 6.12
C MET A 45 1.17 9.28 5.17
N ARG A 46 0.24 9.36 4.20
CA ARG A 46 0.19 10.45 3.23
C ARG A 46 -0.25 11.78 3.87
N ASP A 47 -1.16 11.74 4.84
CA ASP A 47 -1.54 12.94 5.60
C ASP A 47 -0.36 13.45 6.43
N HIS A 48 0.41 12.55 7.07
CA HIS A 48 1.67 12.93 7.72
C HIS A 48 2.71 13.51 6.75
N SER A 49 2.91 12.89 5.59
CA SER A 49 3.84 13.41 4.58
C SER A 49 3.36 14.70 3.90
N ALA A 50 2.04 14.93 3.83
CA ALA A 50 1.46 16.16 3.29
C ALA A 50 1.55 17.32 4.30
N GLU A 51 1.51 17.04 5.61
CA GLU A 51 1.73 18.04 6.65
C GLU A 51 3.19 18.51 6.69
N GLU A 52 4.15 17.61 6.43
CA GLU A 52 5.57 17.98 6.25
C GLU A 52 5.82 18.77 4.95
N ALA A 53 5.06 18.50 3.87
CA ALA A 53 5.19 19.21 2.59
C ALA A 53 4.46 20.57 2.53
N LYS A 54 3.58 20.89 3.50
CA LYS A 54 2.77 22.13 3.51
C LYS A 54 3.31 23.20 4.47
N SER A 55 4.40 22.93 5.20
CA SER A 55 5.03 23.91 6.10
C SER A 55 6.16 24.73 5.47
N GLU A 56 6.43 24.61 4.16
CA GLU A 56 7.49 25.37 3.47
C GLU A 56 7.00 26.07 2.19
N SER A 57 5.90 26.83 2.24
CA SER A 57 5.52 27.75 1.14
C SER A 57 4.58 28.90 1.51
N THR A 58 4.53 29.30 2.78
CA THR A 58 3.82 30.53 3.18
C THR A 58 4.60 31.32 4.24
N GLU A 59 5.80 31.79 3.90
CA GLU A 59 6.38 32.96 4.58
C GLU A 59 7.40 33.72 3.72
N VAL A 60 7.02 34.14 2.50
CA VAL A 60 7.71 35.28 1.83
C VAL A 60 6.71 36.03 0.95
N LYS A 61 5.77 36.77 1.55
CA LYS A 61 5.05 37.84 0.83
C LYS A 61 4.52 38.91 1.76
N SER A 62 5.40 39.69 2.38
CA SER A 62 5.01 40.98 2.98
C SER A 62 6.21 41.80 3.48
N THR A 63 7.07 42.28 2.58
CA THR A 63 7.82 43.53 2.78
C THR A 63 8.09 44.19 1.43
N ASP A 64 7.02 44.61 0.76
CA ASP A 64 7.06 45.61 -0.32
C ASP A 64 5.88 46.58 -0.10
N VAL A 65 5.98 47.36 0.98
CA VAL A 65 5.18 48.57 1.16
C VAL A 65 6.06 49.66 1.76
N LYS A 66 6.52 50.54 0.87
CA LYS A 66 6.77 51.97 1.09
C LYS A 66 8.01 52.34 1.90
N SER A 67 9.04 52.83 1.19
CA SER A 67 9.90 53.95 1.60
C SER A 67 10.42 54.65 0.36
#